data_AF-A0A964DD62-F1
#
_entry.id   AF-A0A964DD62-F1
#
_cell.length_a   1.000
_cell.length_b   1.000
_cell.length_c   1.000
_cell.angle_alpha   90.00
_cell.angle_beta   90.00
_cell.angle_gamma   90.00
#
_symmetry.space_group_name_H-M   'P 1'
#
loop_
_entity.id
_entity.type
_entity.pdbx_description
1 polymer ?
#
loop_
_entity_poly.entity_id
_entity_poly.type
_entity_poly.pdbx_seq_one_letter_code
_entity_poly.pdbx_strand_id
1 'polypeptide(L)'
;MGSIHLGCSGWDYRDWADVFYENADESKLRAYSRIFKTAEINSTFYSYPAPGIVFGWAKHTPQEFKFAVKLNRLITHEKILDLSKGVQGDLRTFCELMKPLQETEKLACILIQLPPGMKFKKDRIEAFLKILPQDMRFALEYRNETWITDEAHDMLSSHNVAAVVVDEPLLPTEIRLTSDIAYVRWHGRGKKMWYNYRYSKDELAAWVTKIKEMSKSAEVYGYFNNHYHGYAPENCMDVLEMLGVATLEQKEASQHISDYWKGKVKGKVIAKTLNDFLEPEKDDVMTLLMEHIDASRLDRATEIKDIEIIELSADKIIADVRGYSVYIDVEKRFILHDCGDWRRTQREKRFCKHIGALMLALPDDTSKGVLLGIKREKWEFSQYTGRGDVL
;
A
#
# COMPACT_ATOMS: atom_id res chain seq x y z
N MET A 1 7.03 -7.38 -31.39
CA MET A 1 6.22 -6.70 -30.37
C MET A 1 6.27 -7.57 -29.12
N GLY A 2 6.64 -6.99 -27.98
CA GLY A 2 6.54 -7.64 -26.69
C GLY A 2 5.09 -7.84 -26.27
N SER A 3 4.86 -8.80 -25.37
CA SER A 3 3.55 -9.04 -24.78
C SER A 3 3.10 -7.83 -23.94
N ILE A 4 1.77 -7.67 -23.80
CA ILE A 4 1.17 -6.61 -22.99
C ILE A 4 0.35 -7.29 -21.88
N HIS A 5 0.75 -7.08 -20.63
CA HIS A 5 0.12 -7.61 -19.43
C HIS A 5 -0.40 -6.44 -18.59
N LEU A 6 -1.71 -6.20 -18.62
CA LEU A 6 -2.35 -5.16 -17.83
C LEU A 6 -3.22 -5.77 -16.73
N GLY A 7 -3.13 -5.20 -15.54
CA GLY A 7 -3.92 -5.59 -14.39
C GLY A 7 -3.97 -4.47 -13.36
N CYS A 8 -4.10 -4.86 -12.10
CA CYS A 8 -4.31 -3.96 -10.98
C CYS A 8 -3.24 -4.14 -9.92
N SER A 9 -3.01 -3.08 -9.16
CA SER A 9 -2.27 -3.13 -7.90
C SER A 9 -3.19 -3.72 -6.85
N GLY A 10 -2.96 -4.98 -6.48
CA GLY A 10 -3.85 -5.75 -5.60
C GLY A 10 -5.11 -6.28 -6.27
N TRP A 11 -5.81 -7.16 -5.55
CA TRP A 11 -7.07 -7.78 -5.98
C TRP A 11 -8.12 -7.84 -4.86
N ASP A 12 -7.78 -7.55 -3.62
CA ASP A 12 -8.69 -7.71 -2.48
C ASP A 12 -9.04 -6.35 -1.88
N TYR A 13 -10.11 -5.75 -2.40
CA TYR A 13 -10.63 -4.45 -1.97
C TYR A 13 -12.12 -4.56 -1.69
N ARG A 14 -12.57 -4.03 -0.54
CA ARG A 14 -14.00 -4.01 -0.16
C ARG A 14 -14.85 -3.27 -1.19
N ASP A 15 -14.34 -2.16 -1.71
CA ASP A 15 -14.96 -1.35 -2.77
C ASP A 15 -15.24 -2.11 -4.07
N TRP A 16 -14.64 -3.28 -4.27
CA TRP A 16 -14.83 -4.10 -5.48
C TRP A 16 -15.94 -5.13 -5.29
N ALA A 17 -16.45 -5.33 -4.06
CA ALA A 17 -17.60 -6.18 -3.81
C ALA A 17 -18.84 -5.60 -4.50
N ASP A 18 -19.60 -6.47 -5.17
CA ASP A 18 -20.77 -6.17 -6.01
C ASP A 18 -20.48 -5.32 -7.26
N VAL A 19 -19.44 -4.49 -7.25
CA VAL A 19 -18.97 -3.70 -8.40
C VAL A 19 -18.26 -4.58 -9.41
N PHE A 20 -17.24 -5.31 -8.96
CA PHE A 20 -16.41 -6.19 -9.80
C PHE A 20 -16.54 -7.66 -9.38
N TYR A 21 -16.72 -7.94 -8.09
CA TYR A 21 -16.94 -9.29 -7.58
C TYR A 21 -18.42 -9.54 -7.32
N GLU A 22 -19.03 -10.39 -8.15
CA GLU A 22 -20.43 -10.79 -8.00
C GLU A 22 -20.67 -11.75 -6.83
N ASN A 23 -19.66 -12.55 -6.48
CA ASN A 23 -19.75 -13.54 -5.39
C ASN A 23 -18.85 -13.13 -4.22
N ALA A 24 -19.47 -12.83 -3.08
CA ALA A 24 -18.78 -12.45 -1.86
C ALA A 24 -17.97 -13.63 -1.26
N ASP A 25 -18.48 -14.86 -1.37
CA ASP A 25 -17.91 -16.06 -0.75
C ASP A 25 -16.78 -16.70 -1.57
N GLU A 26 -16.57 -16.21 -2.79
CA GLU A 26 -15.49 -16.70 -3.64
C GLU A 26 -14.13 -16.08 -3.27
N SER A 27 -13.07 -16.91 -3.34
CA SER A 27 -11.68 -16.44 -3.26
C SER A 27 -11.43 -15.31 -4.27
N LYS A 28 -11.08 -14.13 -3.77
CA LYS A 28 -10.84 -12.93 -4.59
C LYS A 28 -9.73 -13.13 -5.62
N LEU A 29 -8.66 -13.83 -5.26
CA LEU A 29 -7.58 -14.15 -6.20
C LEU A 29 -8.09 -15.03 -7.35
N ARG A 30 -8.90 -16.05 -7.05
CA ARG A 30 -9.48 -16.93 -8.08
C ARG A 30 -10.39 -16.13 -9.01
N ALA A 31 -11.31 -15.33 -8.45
CA ALA A 31 -12.20 -14.49 -9.22
C ALA A 31 -11.43 -13.49 -10.10
N TYR A 32 -10.43 -12.81 -9.54
CA TYR A 32 -9.57 -11.87 -10.24
C TYR A 32 -8.80 -12.52 -11.40
N SER A 33 -8.18 -13.68 -11.14
CA SER A 33 -7.33 -14.38 -12.11
C SER A 33 -8.09 -15.01 -13.29
N ARG A 34 -9.42 -15.05 -13.23
CA ARG A 34 -10.26 -15.38 -14.41
C ARG A 34 -10.37 -14.20 -15.38
N ILE A 35 -10.33 -12.98 -14.86
CA ILE A 35 -10.54 -11.76 -15.66
C ILE A 35 -9.20 -11.17 -16.10
N PHE A 36 -8.23 -11.07 -15.20
CA PHE A 36 -6.92 -10.50 -15.51
C PHE A 36 -5.83 -11.57 -15.57
N LYS A 37 -4.80 -11.31 -16.38
CA LYS A 37 -3.63 -12.19 -16.54
C LYS A 37 -2.42 -11.75 -15.72
N THR A 38 -2.53 -10.65 -14.97
CA THR A 38 -1.46 -10.18 -14.11
C THR A 38 -1.98 -9.40 -12.90
N ALA A 39 -1.23 -9.39 -11.81
CA ALA A 39 -1.47 -8.51 -10.66
C ALA A 39 -0.15 -8.03 -10.04
N GLU A 40 -0.15 -6.83 -9.47
CA GLU A 40 0.93 -6.37 -8.61
C GLU A 40 0.60 -6.66 -7.14
N ILE A 41 1.48 -7.41 -6.47
CA ILE A 41 1.38 -7.75 -5.05
C ILE A 41 1.98 -6.63 -4.22
N ASN A 42 1.14 -6.02 -3.39
CA ASN A 42 1.55 -4.97 -2.46
C ASN A 42 1.68 -5.43 -1.01
N SER A 43 1.10 -6.56 -0.60
CA SER A 43 1.15 -7.04 0.78
C SER A 43 2.58 -7.32 1.26
N THR A 44 3.45 -7.79 0.36
CA THR A 44 4.87 -8.06 0.61
C THR A 44 5.69 -6.81 0.98
N PHE A 45 5.18 -5.63 0.65
CA PHE A 45 5.76 -4.36 1.07
C PHE A 45 5.74 -4.21 2.60
N TYR A 46 4.67 -4.66 3.25
CA TYR A 46 4.45 -4.47 4.68
C TYR A 46 5.06 -5.57 5.54
N SER A 47 5.00 -6.81 5.05
CA SER A 47 5.55 -7.97 5.76
C SER A 47 6.11 -8.99 4.78
N TYR A 48 7.07 -9.78 5.24
CA TYR A 48 7.52 -10.94 4.47
C TYR A 48 6.37 -11.97 4.46
N PRO A 49 5.93 -12.45 3.28
CA PRO A 49 4.88 -13.45 3.23
C PRO A 49 5.39 -14.77 3.78
N ALA A 50 4.52 -15.52 4.47
CA ALA A 50 4.82 -16.91 4.80
C ALA A 50 5.04 -17.71 3.49
N PRO A 51 6.01 -18.65 3.43
CA PRO A 51 6.30 -19.41 2.21
C PRO A 51 5.05 -20.05 1.59
N GLY A 52 4.17 -20.61 2.42
CA GLY A 52 2.91 -21.23 1.99
C GLY A 52 1.96 -20.28 1.23
N ILE A 53 2.00 -18.98 1.52
CA ILE A 53 1.21 -17.97 0.80
C ILE A 53 1.73 -17.83 -0.64
N VAL A 54 3.04 -17.77 -0.82
CA VAL A 54 3.66 -17.64 -2.16
C VAL A 54 3.42 -18.90 -2.99
N PHE A 55 3.55 -20.07 -2.38
CA PHE A 55 3.14 -21.34 -3.01
C PHE A 55 1.66 -21.33 -3.39
N GLY A 56 0.80 -20.78 -2.53
CA GLY A 56 -0.63 -20.62 -2.81
C GLY A 56 -0.89 -19.76 -4.04
N TRP A 57 -0.20 -18.63 -4.19
CA TRP A 57 -0.31 -17.77 -5.37
C TRP A 57 0.12 -18.50 -6.65
N ALA A 58 1.24 -19.21 -6.61
CA ALA A 58 1.72 -20.01 -7.73
C ALA A 58 0.73 -21.12 -8.11
N LYS A 59 0.16 -21.81 -7.12
CA LYS A 59 -0.70 -22.98 -7.32
C LYS A 59 -2.12 -22.63 -7.78
N HIS A 60 -2.69 -21.54 -7.28
CA HIS A 60 -4.12 -21.23 -7.43
C HIS A 60 -4.44 -20.17 -8.49
N THR A 61 -3.49 -19.89 -9.39
CA THR A 61 -3.67 -19.02 -10.56
C THR A 61 -3.42 -19.78 -11.86
N PRO A 62 -3.97 -19.34 -13.01
CA PRO A 62 -3.66 -19.92 -14.33
C PRO A 62 -2.16 -19.91 -14.63
N GLN A 63 -1.70 -20.82 -15.50
CA GLN A 63 -0.28 -20.95 -15.83
C GLN A 63 0.31 -19.66 -16.44
N GLU A 64 -0.46 -18.96 -17.28
CA GLU A 64 -0.04 -17.70 -17.92
C GLU A 64 -0.11 -16.49 -16.98
N PHE A 65 -0.63 -16.64 -15.75
CA PHE A 65 -0.81 -15.52 -14.84
C PHE A 65 0.54 -15.02 -14.31
N LYS A 66 0.76 -13.71 -14.38
CA LYS A 66 2.00 -13.07 -13.93
C LYS A 66 1.78 -12.26 -12.64
N PHE A 67 2.80 -12.19 -11.81
CA PHE A 67 2.82 -11.37 -10.61
C PHE A 67 4.02 -10.43 -10.67
N ALA A 68 3.78 -9.13 -10.54
CA ALA A 68 4.80 -8.22 -10.06
C ALA A 68 4.75 -8.18 -8.53
N VAL A 69 5.90 -8.20 -7.86
CA VAL A 69 5.92 -8.24 -6.38
C VAL A 69 6.66 -7.04 -5.83
N LYS A 70 6.01 -6.26 -4.97
CA LYS A 70 6.64 -5.10 -4.34
C LYS A 70 7.62 -5.51 -3.26
N LEU A 71 8.86 -5.02 -3.36
CA LEU A 71 9.93 -5.29 -2.40
C LEU A 71 9.59 -4.73 -1.02
N ASN A 72 9.98 -5.44 0.03
CA ASN A 72 9.64 -5.07 1.41
C ASN A 72 10.16 -3.68 1.82
N ARG A 73 9.37 -2.92 2.58
CA ARG A 73 9.68 -1.58 3.09
C ARG A 73 10.95 -1.53 3.95
N LEU A 74 11.31 -2.65 4.59
CA LEU A 74 12.55 -2.78 5.34
C LEU A 74 13.76 -2.41 4.46
N ILE A 75 13.76 -2.89 3.21
CA ILE A 75 14.88 -2.68 2.27
C ILE A 75 14.83 -1.26 1.69
N THR A 76 13.65 -0.82 1.24
CA THR A 76 13.50 0.41 0.44
C THR A 76 13.31 1.68 1.29
N HIS A 77 12.61 1.60 2.42
CA HIS A 77 12.20 2.76 3.23
C HIS A 77 12.97 2.87 4.56
N GLU A 78 13.24 1.75 5.22
CA GLU A 78 13.91 1.75 6.54
C GLU A 78 15.43 1.71 6.39
N LYS A 79 15.94 0.78 5.58
CA LYS A 79 17.37 0.66 5.26
C LYS A 79 17.79 1.55 4.09
N ILE A 80 16.85 2.05 3.28
CA ILE A 80 17.10 2.99 2.17
C ILE A 80 18.22 2.48 1.24
N LEU A 81 18.16 1.18 0.92
CA LEU A 81 19.13 0.47 0.08
C LEU A 81 20.59 0.49 0.60
N ASP A 82 20.81 0.84 1.87
CA ASP A 82 22.14 0.93 2.47
C ASP A 82 22.70 -0.47 2.78
N LEU A 83 23.71 -0.90 2.01
CA LEU A 83 24.33 -2.21 2.18
C LEU A 83 24.96 -2.41 3.56
N SER A 84 25.42 -1.35 4.23
CA SER A 84 25.98 -1.44 5.58
C SER A 84 24.95 -1.89 6.63
N LYS A 85 23.65 -1.78 6.31
CA LYS A 85 22.53 -2.21 7.17
C LYS A 85 22.06 -3.65 6.89
N GLY A 86 22.82 -4.42 6.10
CA GLY A 86 22.51 -5.83 5.81
C GLY A 86 21.49 -6.04 4.68
N VAL A 87 21.25 -5.02 3.83
CA VAL A 87 20.28 -5.09 2.71
C VAL A 87 20.50 -6.29 1.79
N GLN A 88 21.75 -6.72 1.57
CA GLN A 88 22.04 -7.87 0.73
C GLN A 88 21.46 -9.18 1.29
N GLY A 89 21.46 -9.36 2.61
CA GLY A 89 20.86 -10.53 3.26
C GLY A 89 19.33 -10.49 3.17
N ASP A 90 18.74 -9.33 3.41
CA ASP A 90 17.29 -9.14 3.33
C ASP A 90 16.76 -9.34 1.90
N LEU A 91 17.49 -8.83 0.91
CA LEU A 91 17.17 -8.99 -0.52
C LEU A 91 17.24 -10.47 -0.91
N ARG A 92 18.31 -11.17 -0.52
CA ARG A 92 18.46 -12.60 -0.78
C ARG A 92 17.30 -13.40 -0.19
N THR A 93 16.94 -13.10 1.05
CA THR A 93 15.81 -13.75 1.74
C THR A 93 14.49 -13.48 1.02
N PHE A 94 14.26 -12.24 0.58
CA PHE A 94 13.07 -11.87 -0.17
C PHE A 94 12.99 -12.60 -1.52
N CYS A 95 14.09 -12.62 -2.29
CA CYS A 95 14.17 -13.32 -3.57
C CYS A 95 13.95 -14.82 -3.40
N GLU A 96 14.53 -15.44 -2.37
CA GLU A 96 14.32 -16.87 -2.07
C GLU A 96 12.84 -17.19 -1.84
N LEU A 97 12.12 -16.33 -1.10
CA LEU A 97 10.68 -16.51 -0.91
C LEU A 97 9.89 -16.43 -2.20
N MET A 98 10.37 -15.69 -3.20
CA MET A 98 9.70 -15.50 -4.50
C MET A 98 10.05 -16.60 -5.51
N LYS A 99 10.98 -17.51 -5.21
CA LYS A 99 11.34 -18.62 -6.10
C LYS A 99 10.17 -19.45 -6.60
N PRO A 100 9.15 -19.79 -5.79
CA PRO A 100 8.00 -20.55 -6.31
C PRO A 100 7.29 -19.85 -7.48
N LEU A 101 7.24 -18.51 -7.48
CA LEU A 101 6.72 -17.74 -8.61
C LEU A 101 7.71 -17.71 -9.78
N GLN A 102 9.01 -17.59 -9.51
CA GLN A 102 10.05 -17.60 -10.54
C GLN A 102 10.11 -18.96 -11.27
N GLU A 103 10.18 -20.06 -10.53
CA GLU A 103 10.28 -21.43 -11.03
C GLU A 103 9.04 -21.87 -11.83
N THR A 104 7.88 -21.28 -11.53
CA THR A 104 6.65 -21.49 -12.29
C THR A 104 6.46 -20.49 -13.43
N GLU A 105 7.46 -19.65 -13.70
CA GLU A 105 7.46 -18.55 -14.67
C GLU A 105 6.35 -17.52 -14.43
N LYS A 106 5.82 -17.44 -13.21
CA LYS A 106 4.76 -16.50 -12.82
C LYS A 106 5.30 -15.20 -12.23
N LEU A 107 6.59 -15.09 -11.94
CA LEU A 107 7.20 -13.83 -11.50
C LEU A 107 7.48 -12.93 -12.73
N ALA A 108 6.72 -11.85 -12.86
CA ALA A 108 6.98 -10.81 -13.87
C ALA A 108 8.29 -10.09 -13.54
N CYS A 109 8.33 -9.46 -12.37
CA CYS A 109 9.48 -8.75 -11.83
C CYS A 109 9.26 -8.39 -10.34
N ILE A 110 10.30 -7.88 -9.70
CA ILE A 110 10.24 -7.31 -8.36
C ILE A 110 10.26 -5.77 -8.46
N LEU A 111 9.25 -5.11 -7.88
CA LEU A 111 9.12 -3.66 -7.84
C LEU A 111 9.87 -3.08 -6.63
N ILE A 112 10.88 -2.26 -6.90
CA ILE A 112 11.67 -1.48 -5.95
C ILE A 112 11.10 -0.05 -5.92
N GLN A 113 10.05 0.17 -5.14
CA GLN A 113 9.50 1.51 -4.96
C GLN A 113 10.27 2.26 -3.86
N LEU A 114 10.86 3.41 -4.21
CA LEU A 114 11.64 4.24 -3.28
C LEU A 114 10.74 5.25 -2.54
N PRO A 115 11.12 5.68 -1.32
CA PRO A 115 10.44 6.76 -0.63
C PRO A 115 10.68 8.12 -1.32
N PRO A 116 9.76 9.09 -1.20
CA PRO A 116 9.88 10.40 -1.85
C PRO A 116 11.09 11.23 -1.39
N GLY A 117 11.59 10.98 -0.18
CA GLY A 117 12.78 11.64 0.35
C GLY A 117 14.11 11.12 -0.20
N MET A 118 14.12 9.99 -0.93
CA MET A 118 15.35 9.40 -1.44
C MET A 118 15.80 10.11 -2.71
N LYS A 119 16.80 10.99 -2.56
CA LYS A 119 17.48 11.64 -3.69
C LYS A 119 18.42 10.67 -4.42
N PHE A 120 18.65 10.91 -5.70
CA PHE A 120 19.63 10.17 -6.48
C PHE A 120 21.04 10.38 -5.88
N LYS A 121 21.73 9.26 -5.63
CA LYS A 121 23.11 9.21 -5.16
C LYS A 121 23.81 8.04 -5.83
N LYS A 122 24.59 8.34 -6.87
CA LYS A 122 25.27 7.38 -7.74
C LYS A 122 25.83 6.15 -7.00
N ASP A 123 26.77 6.37 -6.09
CA ASP A 123 27.48 5.27 -5.41
C ASP A 123 26.54 4.34 -4.63
N ARG A 124 25.48 4.90 -4.01
CA ARG A 124 24.52 4.11 -3.23
C ARG A 124 23.68 3.23 -4.15
N ILE A 125 23.13 3.80 -5.23
CA ILE A 125 22.28 3.03 -6.12
C ILE A 125 23.10 2.03 -6.92
N GLU A 126 24.29 2.39 -7.38
CA GLU A 126 25.19 1.48 -8.11
C GLU A 126 25.56 0.27 -7.24
N ALA A 127 25.91 0.49 -5.97
CA ALA A 127 26.20 -0.59 -5.03
C ALA A 127 24.99 -1.54 -4.85
N PHE A 128 23.77 -0.99 -4.77
CA PHE A 128 22.56 -1.79 -4.66
C PHE A 128 22.23 -2.56 -5.95
N LEU A 129 22.35 -1.93 -7.12
CA LEU A 129 22.08 -2.58 -8.40
C LEU A 129 23.03 -3.77 -8.66
N LYS A 130 24.31 -3.66 -8.23
CA LYS A 130 25.31 -4.73 -8.36
C LYS A 130 24.98 -6.01 -7.58
N ILE A 131 24.16 -5.93 -6.54
CA ILE A 131 23.77 -7.10 -5.74
C ILE A 131 22.45 -7.74 -6.19
N LEU A 132 21.78 -7.17 -7.21
CA LEU A 132 20.55 -7.73 -7.74
C LEU A 132 20.83 -9.09 -8.42
N PRO A 133 20.03 -10.12 -8.13
CA PRO A 133 20.13 -11.40 -8.80
C PRO A 133 19.83 -11.26 -10.30
N GLN A 134 20.63 -11.91 -11.15
CA GLN A 134 20.56 -11.77 -12.60
C GLN A 134 19.46 -12.63 -13.25
N ASP A 135 18.94 -13.61 -12.52
CA ASP A 135 17.87 -14.52 -12.93
C ASP A 135 16.46 -13.98 -12.59
N MET A 136 16.37 -12.77 -12.06
CA MET A 136 15.11 -12.07 -11.79
C MET A 136 15.11 -10.69 -12.45
N ARG A 137 13.94 -10.25 -12.90
CA ARG A 137 13.73 -8.91 -13.45
C ARG A 137 13.32 -7.95 -12.35
N PHE A 138 13.74 -6.69 -12.47
CA PHE A 138 13.46 -5.64 -11.48
C PHE A 138 12.91 -4.39 -12.16
N ALA A 139 12.04 -3.68 -11.44
CA ALA A 139 11.57 -2.36 -11.83
C ALA A 139 11.77 -1.39 -10.65
N LEU A 140 12.35 -0.22 -10.88
CA LEU A 140 12.62 0.80 -9.87
C LEU A 140 11.72 2.01 -10.07
N GLU A 141 10.96 2.36 -9.05
CA GLU A 141 10.10 3.53 -9.02
C GLU A 141 10.67 4.58 -8.08
N TYR A 142 11.21 5.66 -8.65
CA TYR A 142 11.62 6.83 -7.91
C TYR A 142 10.45 7.82 -7.77
N ARG A 143 10.49 8.61 -6.69
CA ARG A 143 9.46 9.62 -6.35
C ARG A 143 10.06 10.98 -6.06
N ASN A 144 11.25 11.22 -6.61
CA ASN A 144 12.02 12.43 -6.40
C ASN A 144 12.64 12.88 -7.73
N GLU A 145 12.50 14.16 -8.06
CA GLU A 145 12.95 14.75 -9.33
C GLU A 145 14.46 14.60 -9.58
N THR A 146 15.28 14.43 -8.53
CA THR A 146 16.73 14.24 -8.67
C THR A 146 17.12 12.97 -9.44
N TRP A 147 16.19 12.03 -9.62
CA TRP A 147 16.38 10.82 -10.43
C TRP A 147 16.13 11.06 -11.93
N ILE A 148 15.55 12.20 -12.31
CA ILE A 148 15.22 12.53 -13.69
C ILE A 148 16.49 13.08 -14.37
N THR A 149 17.44 12.18 -14.62
CA THR A 149 18.73 12.50 -15.25
C THR A 149 19.18 11.36 -16.17
N ASP A 150 20.03 11.67 -17.16
CA ASP A 150 20.63 10.65 -18.04
C ASP A 150 21.45 9.64 -17.23
N GLU A 151 22.23 10.11 -16.26
CA GLU A 151 23.09 9.25 -15.45
C GLU A 151 22.29 8.19 -14.66
N ALA A 152 21.15 8.56 -14.09
CA ALA A 152 20.29 7.62 -13.37
C ALA A 152 19.70 6.56 -14.32
N HIS A 153 19.19 6.98 -15.49
CA HIS A 153 18.57 6.07 -16.45
C HIS A 153 19.59 5.17 -17.14
N ASP A 154 20.77 5.68 -17.48
CA ASP A 154 21.85 4.89 -18.07
C ASP A 154 22.36 3.84 -17.08
N MET A 155 22.40 4.18 -15.79
CA MET A 155 22.72 3.21 -14.73
C MET A 155 21.66 2.11 -14.63
N LEU A 156 20.37 2.45 -14.61
CA LEU A 156 19.29 1.47 -14.63
C LEU A 156 19.36 0.58 -15.89
N SER A 157 19.61 1.20 -17.05
CA SER A 157 19.78 0.52 -18.35
C SER A 157 20.92 -0.49 -18.34
N SER A 158 22.09 -0.10 -17.84
CA SER A 158 23.25 -1.00 -17.75
C SER A 158 23.06 -2.22 -16.85
N HIS A 159 22.08 -2.18 -15.95
CA HIS A 159 21.72 -3.29 -15.06
C HIS A 159 20.40 -3.99 -15.46
N ASN A 160 19.82 -3.63 -16.62
CA ASN A 160 18.53 -4.13 -17.10
C ASN A 160 17.41 -3.99 -16.04
N VAL A 161 17.36 -2.83 -15.37
CA VAL A 161 16.31 -2.50 -14.39
C VAL A 161 15.36 -1.48 -15.00
N ALA A 162 14.06 -1.81 -15.06
CA ALA A 162 13.07 -0.91 -15.61
C ALA A 162 12.83 0.30 -14.71
N ALA A 163 13.12 1.50 -15.20
CA ALA A 163 12.56 2.74 -14.68
C ALA A 163 11.04 2.69 -14.84
N VAL A 164 10.32 2.77 -13.71
CA VAL A 164 8.86 2.70 -13.71
C VAL A 164 8.28 3.99 -14.28
N VAL A 165 7.43 3.85 -15.30
CA VAL A 165 6.62 4.93 -15.86
C VAL A 165 5.40 5.13 -14.96
N VAL A 166 5.28 6.31 -14.36
CA VAL A 166 4.18 6.62 -13.43
C VAL A 166 3.28 7.72 -14.00
N ASP A 167 1.96 7.52 -13.88
CA ASP A 167 0.97 8.60 -13.96
C ASP A 167 0.57 9.01 -12.54
N GLU A 168 1.08 10.14 -12.07
CA GLU A 168 0.78 10.69 -10.74
C GLU A 168 0.87 12.23 -10.72
N PRO A 169 0.35 12.91 -9.68
CA PRO A 169 0.37 14.38 -9.61
C PRO A 169 1.73 15.02 -9.34
N LEU A 170 2.70 14.28 -8.80
CA LEU A 170 3.96 14.84 -8.27
C LEU A 170 5.03 15.05 -9.32
N LEU A 171 5.18 14.09 -10.23
CA LEU A 171 6.27 14.04 -11.21
C LEU A 171 5.70 13.99 -12.62
N PRO A 172 6.42 14.55 -13.61
CA PRO A 172 6.02 14.40 -15.01
C PRO A 172 6.07 12.93 -15.42
N THR A 173 5.14 12.51 -16.28
CA THR A 173 5.19 11.18 -16.90
C THR A 173 6.30 11.15 -17.94
N GLU A 174 7.42 10.50 -17.60
CA GLU A 174 8.50 10.23 -18.54
C GLU A 174 8.49 8.78 -18.99
N ILE A 175 8.62 8.57 -20.30
CA ILE A 175 8.68 7.24 -20.91
C ILE A 175 10.09 7.04 -21.45
N ARG A 176 10.97 6.51 -20.59
CA ARG A 176 12.33 6.12 -20.96
C ARG A 176 12.57 4.67 -20.57
N LEU A 177 12.54 3.79 -21.57
CA LEU A 177 12.78 2.37 -21.38
C LEU A 177 14.25 2.12 -21.04
N THR A 178 14.47 1.29 -20.02
CA THR A 178 15.78 0.98 -19.42
C THR A 178 15.94 -0.52 -19.18
N SER A 179 15.04 -1.34 -19.71
CA SER A 179 15.19 -2.79 -19.68
C SER A 179 14.38 -3.45 -20.80
N ASP A 180 14.47 -4.77 -20.90
CA ASP A 180 13.63 -5.63 -21.74
C ASP A 180 12.14 -5.65 -21.33
N ILE A 181 11.82 -5.15 -20.13
CA ILE A 181 10.45 -4.85 -19.70
C ILE A 181 10.18 -3.34 -19.59
N ALA A 182 8.95 -2.95 -19.89
CA ALA A 182 8.37 -1.66 -19.56
C ALA A 182 7.39 -1.83 -18.41
N TYR A 183 7.56 -1.06 -17.33
CA TYR A 183 6.69 -1.15 -16.16
C TYR A 183 5.91 0.16 -16.00
N VAL A 184 4.58 0.09 -15.98
CA VAL A 184 3.70 1.27 -15.89
C VAL A 184 2.81 1.19 -14.67
N ARG A 185 2.66 2.30 -13.94
CA ARG A 185 1.70 2.42 -12.83
C ARG A 185 0.81 3.64 -13.00
N TRP A 186 -0.49 3.41 -12.95
CA TRP A 186 -1.50 4.47 -13.00
C TRP A 186 -2.02 4.74 -11.60
N HIS A 187 -1.49 5.78 -10.94
CA HIS A 187 -1.92 6.16 -9.59
C HIS A 187 -3.16 7.05 -9.61
N GLY A 188 -3.47 7.69 -10.73
CA GLY A 188 -4.54 8.68 -10.81
C GLY A 188 -4.03 10.10 -10.59
N ARG A 189 -4.92 11.06 -10.82
CA ARG A 189 -4.64 12.50 -10.72
C ARG A 189 -5.52 13.19 -9.69
N GLY A 190 -5.98 12.44 -8.69
CA GLY A 190 -6.79 12.97 -7.59
C GLY A 190 -6.03 14.03 -6.77
N LYS A 191 -6.74 14.91 -6.05
CA LYS A 191 -6.13 15.93 -5.19
C LYS A 191 -5.90 15.45 -3.76
N LYS A 192 -6.97 14.99 -3.09
CA LYS A 192 -6.96 14.36 -1.76
C LYS A 192 -7.36 12.90 -1.95
N MET A 193 -6.49 11.98 -1.52
CA MET A 193 -6.41 10.58 -2.00
C MET A 193 -6.13 10.52 -3.50
N TRP A 194 -4.86 10.59 -3.91
CA TRP A 194 -4.44 10.59 -5.32
C TRP A 194 -4.99 9.41 -6.13
N TYR A 195 -5.16 8.27 -5.46
CA TYR A 195 -5.74 7.02 -5.99
C TYR A 195 -7.25 7.05 -6.21
N ASN A 196 -7.99 8.00 -5.63
CA ASN A 196 -9.41 8.15 -5.93
C ASN A 196 -9.59 8.97 -7.21
N TYR A 197 -9.42 8.29 -8.33
CA TYR A 197 -9.47 8.90 -9.65
C TYR A 197 -10.00 7.90 -10.67
N ARG A 198 -11.05 8.26 -11.41
CA ARG A 198 -11.55 7.49 -12.54
C ARG A 198 -11.03 8.15 -13.81
N TYR A 199 -10.14 7.48 -14.53
CA TYR A 199 -9.61 8.00 -15.79
C TYR A 199 -10.72 8.13 -16.82
N SER A 200 -10.69 9.21 -17.60
CA SER A 200 -11.59 9.37 -18.74
C SER A 200 -11.14 8.49 -19.92
N LYS A 201 -12.06 8.20 -20.84
CA LYS A 201 -11.75 7.44 -22.07
C LYS A 201 -10.68 8.14 -22.91
N ASP A 202 -10.68 9.47 -22.96
CA ASP A 202 -9.66 10.25 -23.68
C ASP A 202 -8.28 10.14 -23.02
N GLU A 203 -8.21 10.19 -21.69
CA GLU A 203 -6.96 9.97 -20.95
C GLU A 203 -6.41 8.57 -21.18
N LEU A 204 -7.28 7.55 -21.17
CA LEU A 204 -6.91 6.16 -21.45
C LEU A 204 -6.48 5.96 -22.91
N ALA A 205 -7.12 6.61 -23.88
CA ALA A 205 -6.74 6.54 -25.28
C ALA A 205 -5.32 7.09 -25.54
N ALA A 206 -4.94 8.15 -24.82
CA ALA A 206 -3.55 8.65 -24.86
C ALA A 206 -2.56 7.60 -24.32
N TRP A 207 -2.94 6.85 -23.28
CA TRP A 207 -2.14 5.75 -22.75
C TRP A 207 -2.05 4.54 -23.67
N VAL A 208 -3.11 4.20 -24.41
CA VAL A 208 -3.09 3.12 -25.39
C VAL A 208 -1.99 3.34 -26.44
N THR A 209 -1.85 4.57 -26.94
CA THR A 209 -0.77 4.92 -27.89
C THR A 209 0.61 4.71 -27.28
N LYS A 210 0.80 5.17 -26.04
CA LYS A 210 2.07 5.01 -25.29
C LYS A 210 2.41 3.54 -25.05
N ILE A 211 1.43 2.72 -24.64
CA ILE A 211 1.58 1.28 -24.41
C ILE A 211 1.97 0.56 -25.70
N LYS A 212 1.30 0.86 -26.82
CA LYS A 212 1.65 0.31 -28.13
C LYS A 212 3.08 0.66 -28.52
N GLU A 213 3.52 1.89 -28.28
CA GLU A 213 4.89 2.30 -28.56
C GLU A 213 5.90 1.52 -27.70
N MET A 214 5.68 1.43 -26.38
CA MET A 214 6.55 0.66 -25.48
C MET A 214 6.62 -0.82 -25.88
N SER A 215 5.49 -1.41 -26.31
CA SER A 215 5.42 -2.81 -26.74
C SER A 215 6.23 -3.12 -28.00
N LYS A 216 6.72 -2.12 -28.74
CA LYS A 216 7.62 -2.37 -29.87
C LYS A 216 9.00 -2.87 -29.42
N SER A 217 9.45 -2.44 -28.24
CA SER A 217 10.81 -2.65 -27.76
C SER A 217 10.92 -3.44 -26.45
N ALA A 218 9.82 -3.62 -25.72
CA ALA A 218 9.81 -4.29 -24.42
C ALA A 218 8.50 -5.07 -24.19
N GLU A 219 8.55 -6.06 -23.29
CA GLU A 219 7.34 -6.63 -22.69
C GLU A 219 6.74 -5.65 -21.69
N VAL A 220 5.45 -5.34 -21.82
CA VAL A 220 4.78 -4.30 -21.02
C VAL A 220 4.03 -4.93 -19.86
N TYR A 221 4.37 -4.52 -18.64
CA TYR A 221 3.60 -4.78 -17.43
C TYR A 221 3.00 -3.47 -16.93
N GLY A 222 1.68 -3.41 -16.81
CA GLY A 222 0.96 -2.21 -16.39
C GLY A 222 -0.03 -2.48 -15.27
N TYR A 223 -0.04 -1.64 -14.24
CA TYR A 223 -0.89 -1.82 -13.07
C TYR A 223 -1.65 -0.56 -12.71
N PHE A 224 -2.98 -0.65 -12.76
CA PHE A 224 -3.88 0.39 -12.25
C PHE A 224 -3.92 0.34 -10.72
N ASN A 225 -3.59 1.45 -10.07
CA ASN A 225 -3.54 1.59 -8.61
C ASN A 225 -4.60 2.57 -8.08
N ASN A 226 -5.43 3.12 -8.95
CA ASN A 226 -6.60 3.94 -8.64
C ASN A 226 -7.78 3.09 -8.16
N HIS A 227 -7.58 2.33 -7.07
CA HIS A 227 -8.41 1.21 -6.66
C HIS A 227 -9.81 1.55 -6.11
N TYR A 228 -10.09 2.83 -5.79
CA TYR A 228 -11.37 3.24 -5.21
C TYR A 228 -12.54 2.90 -6.13
N HIS A 229 -13.67 2.49 -5.53
CA HIS A 229 -14.95 2.31 -6.20
C HIS A 229 -14.94 1.36 -7.43
N GLY A 230 -13.92 0.50 -7.56
CA GLY A 230 -13.75 -0.37 -8.74
C GLY A 230 -13.22 0.36 -9.99
N TYR A 231 -12.66 1.57 -9.87
CA TYR A 231 -12.10 2.29 -11.02
C TYR A 231 -10.91 1.59 -11.66
N ALA A 232 -10.02 0.99 -10.87
CA ALA A 232 -8.86 0.27 -11.39
C ALA A 232 -9.24 -0.90 -12.34
N PRO A 233 -10.11 -1.87 -11.97
CA PRO A 233 -10.50 -2.92 -12.89
C PRO A 233 -11.27 -2.39 -14.10
N GLU A 234 -12.14 -1.39 -13.91
CA GLU A 234 -12.86 -0.74 -15.02
C GLU A 234 -11.89 -0.11 -16.04
N ASN A 235 -11.00 0.77 -15.58
CA ASN A 235 -10.05 1.47 -16.44
C ASN A 235 -9.05 0.51 -17.09
N CYS A 236 -8.67 -0.58 -16.41
CA CYS A 236 -7.84 -1.61 -17.01
C CYS A 236 -8.54 -2.32 -18.18
N MET A 237 -9.82 -2.69 -18.00
CA MET A 237 -10.60 -3.33 -19.07
C MET A 237 -10.88 -2.38 -20.22
N ASP A 238 -11.11 -1.10 -19.94
CA ASP A 238 -11.24 -0.05 -20.95
C ASP A 238 -10.00 0.03 -21.86
N VAL A 239 -8.80 -0.02 -21.28
CA VAL A 239 -7.54 -0.01 -22.06
C VAL A 239 -7.38 -1.30 -22.85
N LEU A 240 -7.68 -2.46 -22.26
CA LEU A 240 -7.64 -3.75 -22.97
C LEU A 240 -8.60 -3.78 -24.17
N GLU A 241 -9.79 -3.17 -24.03
CA GLU A 241 -10.76 -3.02 -25.10
C GLU A 241 -10.25 -2.09 -26.21
N MET A 242 -9.72 -0.92 -25.85
CA MET A 242 -9.11 0.03 -26.80
C MET A 242 -7.87 -0.53 -27.51
N LEU A 243 -7.13 -1.44 -26.87
CA LEU A 243 -6.04 -2.19 -27.48
C LEU A 243 -6.52 -3.27 -28.46
N GLY A 244 -7.81 -3.63 -28.42
CA GLY A 244 -8.39 -4.70 -29.25
C GLY A 244 -8.05 -6.11 -28.75
N VAL A 245 -7.65 -6.25 -27.47
CA VAL A 245 -7.19 -7.52 -26.88
C VAL A 245 -8.09 -8.02 -25.73
N ALA A 246 -9.19 -7.30 -25.44
CA ALA A 246 -10.14 -7.71 -24.42
C ALA A 246 -10.84 -9.03 -24.76
N THR A 247 -10.82 -9.95 -23.80
CA THR A 247 -11.56 -11.23 -23.81
C THR A 247 -13.07 -11.02 -23.62
N LEU A 248 -13.86 -12.08 -23.83
CA LEU A 248 -15.31 -12.01 -23.60
C LEU A 248 -15.61 -11.78 -22.11
N GLU A 249 -14.91 -12.51 -21.24
CA GLU A 249 -15.05 -12.43 -19.79
C GLU A 249 -14.73 -11.02 -19.27
N GLN A 250 -13.71 -10.35 -19.84
CA GLN A 250 -13.39 -8.96 -19.52
C GLN A 250 -14.48 -7.98 -20.00
N LYS A 251 -15.09 -8.23 -21.17
CA LYS A 251 -16.20 -7.40 -21.66
C LYS A 251 -17.45 -7.56 -20.81
N GLU A 252 -17.76 -8.79 -20.39
CA GLU A 252 -18.87 -9.08 -19.47
C GLU A 252 -18.65 -8.43 -18.11
N ALA A 253 -17.44 -8.54 -17.54
CA ALA A 253 -17.09 -7.88 -16.28
C ALA A 253 -17.15 -6.34 -16.39
N SER A 254 -16.68 -5.76 -17.50
CA SER A 254 -16.80 -4.32 -17.76
C SER A 254 -18.26 -3.87 -17.87
N GLN A 255 -19.10 -4.67 -18.55
CA GLN A 255 -20.53 -4.43 -18.66
C GLN A 255 -21.22 -4.50 -17.29
N HIS A 256 -20.85 -5.48 -16.45
CA HIS A 256 -21.34 -5.60 -15.07
C HIS A 256 -21.03 -4.35 -14.24
N ILE A 257 -19.77 -3.86 -14.27
CA ILE A 257 -19.40 -2.60 -13.62
C ILE A 257 -20.26 -1.44 -14.15
N SER A 258 -20.45 -1.35 -15.47
CA SER A 258 -21.28 -0.31 -16.10
C SER A 258 -22.73 -0.36 -15.60
N ASP A 259 -23.30 -1.55 -15.49
CA ASP A 259 -24.68 -1.75 -15.04
C ASP A 259 -24.85 -1.50 -13.54
N TYR A 260 -23.82 -1.77 -12.72
CA TYR A 260 -23.76 -1.33 -11.32
C TYR A 260 -23.84 0.20 -11.23
N TRP A 261 -23.03 0.93 -12.00
CA TRP A 261 -23.05 2.40 -12.00
C TRP A 261 -24.36 3.00 -12.53
N LYS A 262 -25.06 2.29 -13.43
CA LYS A 262 -26.39 2.66 -13.93
C LYS A 262 -27.52 2.27 -12.98
N GLY A 263 -27.22 1.63 -11.84
CA GLY A 263 -28.20 1.18 -10.86
C GLY A 263 -29.06 0.00 -11.32
N LYS A 264 -28.65 -0.70 -12.38
CA LYS A 264 -29.34 -1.90 -12.90
C LYS A 264 -29.00 -3.15 -12.11
N VAL A 265 -27.79 -3.21 -11.57
CA VAL A 265 -27.40 -4.21 -10.56
C VAL A 265 -27.74 -3.64 -9.19
N LYS A 266 -28.64 -4.30 -8.46
CA LYS A 266 -28.82 -4.03 -7.03
C LYS A 266 -27.63 -4.66 -6.30
N GLY A 267 -26.55 -3.91 -6.13
CA GLY A 267 -25.57 -4.25 -5.11
C GLY A 267 -26.28 -4.37 -3.76
N LYS A 268 -25.79 -5.19 -2.85
CA LYS A 268 -26.18 -5.00 -1.45
C LYS A 268 -25.82 -3.55 -1.16
N VAL A 269 -26.75 -2.78 -0.61
CA VAL A 269 -26.43 -1.45 -0.11
C VAL A 269 -25.39 -1.68 0.98
N ILE A 270 -24.12 -1.57 0.63
CA ILE A 270 -23.07 -1.32 1.60
C ILE A 270 -23.45 0.06 2.10
N ALA A 271 -24.13 0.11 3.24
CA ALA A 271 -24.41 1.37 3.90
C ALA A 271 -23.07 2.08 4.00
N LYS A 272 -22.91 3.17 3.24
CA LYS A 272 -21.67 3.94 3.26
C LYS A 272 -21.47 4.45 4.67
N THR A 273 -20.67 3.75 5.44
CA THR A 273 -20.23 4.22 6.74
C THR A 273 -19.10 5.20 6.49
N LEU A 274 -18.80 6.10 7.44
CA LEU A 274 -17.64 7.00 7.31
C LEU A 274 -16.32 6.24 7.01
N ASN A 275 -16.27 4.93 7.29
CA ASN A 275 -15.15 4.04 7.00
C ASN A 275 -14.93 3.77 5.50
N ASP A 276 -15.94 3.92 4.65
CA ASP A 276 -15.81 3.66 3.20
C ASP A 276 -15.15 4.84 2.45
N PHE A 277 -14.79 5.90 3.17
CA PHE A 277 -13.98 7.04 2.69
C PHE A 277 -12.60 7.10 3.36
N LEU A 278 -12.27 6.11 4.20
CA LEU A 278 -10.97 5.95 4.82
C LEU A 278 -10.30 4.76 4.13
N GLU A 279 -9.00 4.88 3.86
CA GLU A 279 -8.15 3.91 3.15
C GLU A 279 -8.43 2.44 3.53
N PRO A 280 -8.06 1.42 2.70
CA PRO A 280 -7.77 0.10 3.25
C PRO A 280 -6.81 0.30 4.42
N GLU A 281 -7.31 -0.03 5.60
CA GLU A 281 -6.81 0.48 6.88
C GLU A 281 -5.31 0.16 6.98
N LYS A 282 -4.48 1.22 7.11
CA LYS A 282 -3.07 1.08 7.49
C LYS A 282 -3.05 0.63 8.96
N ASP A 283 -3.26 -0.65 9.17
CA ASP A 283 -3.50 -1.28 10.47
C ASP A 283 -2.21 -1.48 11.28
N ASP A 284 -1.26 -0.55 11.23
CA ASP A 284 -0.15 -0.55 12.18
C ASP A 284 -0.32 0.59 13.17
N VAL A 285 -0.12 0.27 14.45
CA VAL A 285 -0.32 1.19 15.58
C VAL A 285 0.45 2.50 15.37
N MET A 286 1.65 2.43 14.79
CA MET A 286 2.49 3.60 14.56
C MET A 286 1.87 4.58 13.57
N THR A 287 1.32 4.09 12.48
CA THR A 287 0.63 4.95 11.49
C THR A 287 -0.59 5.63 12.09
N LEU A 288 -1.43 4.89 12.82
CA LEU A 288 -2.61 5.45 13.49
C LEU A 288 -2.21 6.48 14.56
N LEU A 289 -1.11 6.22 15.26
CA LEU A 289 -0.62 7.12 16.32
C LEU A 289 -0.17 8.47 15.76
N MET A 290 0.50 8.48 14.61
CA MET A 290 0.98 9.70 13.92
C MET A 290 -0.14 10.69 13.56
N GLU A 291 -1.40 10.26 13.52
CA GLU A 291 -2.54 11.16 13.32
C GLU A 291 -2.87 11.99 14.58
N HIS A 292 -2.48 11.51 15.76
CA HIS A 292 -2.85 12.07 17.06
C HIS A 292 -1.66 12.64 17.84
N ILE A 293 -0.42 12.36 17.41
CA ILE A 293 0.81 12.81 18.06
C ILE A 293 1.75 13.48 17.03
N ASP A 294 2.45 14.55 17.41
CA ASP A 294 3.50 15.10 16.54
C ASP A 294 4.77 14.25 16.58
N ALA A 295 5.56 14.34 15.51
CA ALA A 295 6.79 13.56 15.33
C ALA A 295 7.76 13.69 16.52
N SER A 296 7.95 14.89 17.09
CA SER A 296 8.85 15.08 18.23
C SER A 296 8.32 14.45 19.52
N ARG A 297 7.00 14.42 19.73
CA ARG A 297 6.37 13.69 20.84
C ARG A 297 6.41 12.18 20.61
N LEU A 298 6.28 11.71 19.36
CA LEU A 298 6.38 10.30 19.00
C LEU A 298 7.78 9.74 19.23
N ASP A 299 8.81 10.45 18.78
CA ASP A 299 10.21 10.05 18.99
C ASP A 299 10.51 9.92 20.49
N ARG A 300 10.01 10.85 21.30
CA ARG A 300 10.14 10.76 22.77
C ARG A 300 9.24 9.71 23.42
N ALA A 301 8.20 9.24 22.73
CA ALA A 301 7.33 8.18 23.21
C ALA A 301 7.98 6.80 23.05
N THR A 302 8.67 6.55 21.92
CA THR A 302 9.39 5.29 21.68
C THR A 302 10.56 5.06 22.65
N GLU A 303 11.07 6.13 23.26
CA GLU A 303 12.14 6.08 24.28
C GLU A 303 11.63 5.72 25.68
N ILE A 304 10.33 5.77 25.95
CA ILE A 304 9.75 5.50 27.27
C ILE A 304 9.57 3.99 27.46
N LYS A 305 10.26 3.44 28.46
CA LYS A 305 10.19 2.01 28.81
C LYS A 305 9.46 1.72 30.13
N ASP A 306 9.36 2.72 31.01
CA ASP A 306 8.71 2.59 32.32
C ASP A 306 7.19 2.72 32.15
N ILE A 307 6.55 1.61 31.78
CA ILE A 307 5.11 1.49 31.58
C ILE A 307 4.62 0.26 32.36
N GLU A 308 3.67 0.48 33.27
CA GLU A 308 3.01 -0.57 34.02
C GLU A 308 1.52 -0.56 33.70
N ILE A 309 1.00 -1.64 33.11
CA ILE A 309 -0.43 -1.80 32.84
C ILE A 309 -1.07 -2.40 34.09
N ILE A 310 -1.88 -1.61 34.79
CA ILE A 310 -2.54 -1.98 36.04
C ILE A 310 -3.83 -2.76 35.77
N GLU A 311 -4.61 -2.33 34.76
CA GLU A 311 -5.83 -3.00 34.33
C GLU A 311 -5.95 -2.94 32.81
N LEU A 312 -6.34 -4.07 32.20
CA LEU A 312 -6.59 -4.21 30.78
C LEU A 312 -7.80 -5.12 30.56
N SER A 313 -8.95 -4.52 30.29
CA SER A 313 -10.19 -5.20 29.95
C SER A 313 -10.72 -4.74 28.59
N ALA A 314 -11.86 -5.27 28.17
CA ALA A 314 -12.51 -4.86 26.92
C ALA A 314 -13.01 -3.40 26.96
N ASP A 315 -13.34 -2.89 28.14
CA ASP A 315 -13.94 -1.59 28.39
C ASP A 315 -12.98 -0.57 29.03
N LYS A 316 -11.93 -1.02 29.74
CA LYS A 316 -11.05 -0.15 30.52
C LYS A 316 -9.57 -0.48 30.37
N ILE A 317 -8.76 0.58 30.36
CA ILE A 317 -7.30 0.50 30.40
C ILE A 317 -6.81 1.45 31.49
N ILE A 318 -6.10 0.92 32.47
CA ILE A 318 -5.46 1.70 33.54
C ILE A 318 -3.98 1.41 33.51
N ALA A 319 -3.15 2.44 33.44
CA ALA A 319 -1.70 2.29 33.40
C ALA A 319 -0.97 3.41 34.14
N ASP A 320 0.19 3.09 34.68
CA ASP A 320 1.21 4.06 35.06
C ASP A 320 2.24 4.19 33.94
N VAL A 321 2.52 5.41 33.52
CA VAL A 321 3.54 5.71 32.51
C VAL A 321 4.51 6.74 33.07
N ARG A 322 5.68 6.29 33.53
CA ARG A 322 6.70 7.12 34.22
C ARG A 322 6.14 7.88 35.44
N GLY A 323 5.31 7.25 36.26
CA GLY A 323 4.71 7.86 37.45
C GLY A 323 3.52 8.76 37.17
N TYR A 324 2.98 8.74 35.94
CA TYR A 324 1.77 9.46 35.54
C TYR A 324 0.65 8.47 35.28
N SER A 325 -0.52 8.73 35.86
CA SER A 325 -1.70 7.87 35.70
C SER A 325 -2.38 8.10 34.35
N VAL A 326 -2.68 7.02 33.65
CA VAL A 326 -3.50 7.00 32.44
C VAL A 326 -4.72 6.12 32.69
N TYR A 327 -5.90 6.66 32.44
CA TYR A 327 -7.17 5.94 32.50
C TYR A 327 -7.90 6.12 31.17
N ILE A 328 -8.29 5.02 30.54
CA ILE A 328 -9.02 5.00 29.28
C ILE A 328 -10.28 4.18 29.47
N ASP A 329 -11.43 4.79 29.24
CA ASP A 329 -12.72 4.11 29.17
C ASP A 329 -13.15 4.05 27.71
N VAL A 330 -13.10 2.85 27.12
CA VAL A 330 -13.40 2.63 25.71
C VAL A 330 -14.91 2.74 25.47
N GLU A 331 -15.73 2.26 26.41
CA GLU A 331 -17.19 2.30 26.30
C GLU A 331 -17.73 3.72 26.48
N LYS A 332 -17.29 4.42 27.53
CA LYS A 332 -17.66 5.83 27.81
C LYS A 332 -16.85 6.84 26.98
N ARG A 333 -15.84 6.37 26.23
CA ARG A 333 -15.05 7.12 25.24
C ARG A 333 -14.32 8.32 25.83
N PHE A 334 -13.59 8.11 26.91
CA PHE A 334 -12.78 9.18 27.49
C PHE A 334 -11.39 8.72 27.92
N ILE A 335 -10.46 9.67 27.91
CA ILE A 335 -9.09 9.50 28.39
C ILE A 335 -8.84 10.52 29.49
N LEU A 336 -8.42 10.03 30.65
CA LEU A 336 -7.91 10.84 31.74
C LEU A 336 -6.41 10.61 31.88
N HIS A 337 -5.69 11.71 32.00
CA HIS A 337 -4.26 11.67 32.25
C HIS A 337 -3.80 12.93 33.01
N ASP A 338 -2.80 12.79 33.87
CA ASP A 338 -2.33 13.81 34.82
C ASP A 338 -1.02 14.53 34.39
N CYS A 339 -0.48 14.21 33.21
CA CYS A 339 0.73 14.86 32.70
C CYS A 339 0.53 16.35 32.34
N GLY A 340 1.55 17.18 32.63
CA GLY A 340 1.56 18.59 32.27
C GLY A 340 1.51 18.89 30.76
N ASP A 341 2.02 18.00 29.91
CA ASP A 341 1.91 18.11 28.44
C ASP A 341 0.48 17.78 27.99
N TRP A 342 -0.13 16.74 28.57
CA TRP A 342 -1.53 16.38 28.32
C TRP A 342 -2.50 17.52 28.67
N ARG A 343 -2.29 18.18 29.82
CA ARG A 343 -3.09 19.34 30.22
C ARG A 343 -3.16 20.43 29.15
N ARG A 344 -2.07 20.59 28.37
CA ARG A 344 -1.96 21.58 27.28
C ARG A 344 -2.59 21.06 25.99
N THR A 345 -2.38 19.79 25.66
CA THR A 345 -2.77 19.21 24.37
C THR A 345 -4.19 18.64 24.34
N GLN A 346 -4.81 18.37 25.50
CA GLN A 346 -6.15 17.76 25.60
C GLN A 346 -7.24 18.56 24.86
N ARG A 347 -7.16 19.90 24.87
CA ARG A 347 -8.13 20.78 24.18
C ARG A 347 -8.06 20.66 22.66
N GLU A 348 -6.88 20.35 22.15
CA GLU A 348 -6.61 20.11 20.73
C GLU A 348 -6.74 18.62 20.36
N LYS A 349 -7.13 17.77 21.31
CA LYS A 349 -7.20 16.31 21.16
C LYS A 349 -5.90 15.69 20.63
N ARG A 350 -4.76 16.22 21.08
CA ARG A 350 -3.43 15.72 20.75
C ARG A 350 -2.84 14.93 21.90
N PHE A 351 -2.19 13.82 21.57
CA PHE A 351 -1.51 12.98 22.54
C PHE A 351 -0.21 13.61 23.00
N CYS A 352 0.06 13.43 24.30
CA CYS A 352 1.40 13.61 24.83
C CYS A 352 2.23 12.35 24.60
N LYS A 353 3.54 12.44 24.82
CA LYS A 353 4.45 11.29 24.69
C LYS A 353 4.08 10.08 25.57
N HIS A 354 3.46 10.27 26.74
CA HIS A 354 3.08 9.16 27.63
C HIS A 354 1.92 8.35 27.08
N ILE A 355 0.89 9.01 26.52
CA ILE A 355 -0.20 8.32 25.82
C ILE A 355 0.34 7.62 24.57
N GLY A 356 1.26 8.27 23.84
CA GLY A 356 1.96 7.63 22.73
C GLY A 356 2.70 6.35 23.14
N ALA A 357 3.43 6.41 24.25
CA ALA A 357 4.19 5.27 24.76
C ALA A 357 3.27 4.13 25.21
N LEU A 358 2.17 4.45 25.89
CA LEU A 358 1.16 3.46 26.27
C LEU A 358 0.55 2.77 25.04
N MET A 359 0.18 3.54 24.01
CA MET A 359 -0.39 2.96 22.77
C MET A 359 0.58 2.00 22.08
N LEU A 360 1.89 2.25 22.16
CA LEU A 360 2.92 1.35 21.61
C LEU A 360 3.18 0.12 22.48
N ALA A 361 2.84 0.15 23.76
CA ALA A 361 3.04 -0.94 24.70
C ALA A 361 1.83 -1.88 24.84
N LEU A 362 0.63 -1.40 24.47
CA LEU A 362 -0.59 -2.21 24.46
C LEU A 362 -0.55 -3.28 23.35
N PRO A 363 -1.31 -4.38 23.50
CA PRO A 363 -1.54 -5.31 22.40
C PRO A 363 -2.07 -4.58 21.15
N ASP A 364 -1.58 -4.97 19.98
CA ASP A 364 -1.90 -4.35 18.69
C ASP A 364 -3.40 -4.11 18.49
N ASP A 365 -4.23 -5.13 18.73
CA ASP A 365 -5.68 -5.05 18.53
C ASP A 365 -6.34 -4.05 19.51
N THR A 366 -5.85 -3.99 20.75
CA THR A 366 -6.35 -3.05 21.77
C THR A 366 -5.96 -1.62 21.42
N SER A 367 -4.71 -1.39 21.05
CA SER A 367 -4.22 -0.07 20.66
C SER A 367 -4.93 0.44 19.40
N LYS A 368 -5.06 -0.41 18.37
CA LYS A 368 -5.83 -0.10 17.16
C LYS A 368 -7.28 0.22 17.49
N GLY A 369 -7.91 -0.58 18.36
CA GLY A 369 -9.29 -0.32 18.81
C GLY A 369 -9.47 1.07 19.42
N VAL A 370 -8.58 1.49 20.31
CA VAL A 370 -8.61 2.83 20.93
C VAL A 370 -8.36 3.93 19.90
N LEU A 371 -7.29 3.81 19.09
CA LEU A 371 -6.92 4.81 18.09
C LEU A 371 -8.00 5.01 17.02
N LEU A 372 -8.54 3.90 16.50
CA LEU A 372 -9.64 3.92 15.55
C LEU A 372 -10.92 4.46 16.19
N GLY A 373 -11.18 4.13 17.46
CA GLY A 373 -12.29 4.70 18.22
C GLY A 373 -12.21 6.22 18.31
N ILE A 374 -11.05 6.76 18.64
CA ILE A 374 -10.80 8.23 18.75
C ILE A 374 -10.96 8.92 17.40
N LYS A 375 -10.52 8.27 16.32
CA LYS A 375 -10.66 8.77 14.95
C LYS A 375 -12.12 8.81 14.49
N ARG A 376 -12.90 7.77 14.83
CA ARG A 376 -14.26 7.56 14.33
C ARG A 376 -15.32 8.27 15.17
N GLU A 377 -15.06 8.44 16.46
CA GLU A 377 -16.08 8.83 17.43
C GLU A 377 -15.63 10.02 18.28
N LYS A 378 -16.59 10.69 18.92
CA LYS A 378 -16.28 11.83 19.78
C LYS A 378 -15.79 11.32 21.14
N TRP A 379 -14.47 11.38 21.33
CA TRP A 379 -13.84 11.10 22.62
C TRP A 379 -13.61 12.37 23.46
N GLU A 380 -13.69 12.23 24.78
CA GLU A 380 -13.38 13.28 25.75
C GLU A 380 -11.95 13.12 26.31
N PHE A 381 -11.18 14.21 26.29
CA PHE A 381 -9.81 14.23 26.79
C PHE A 381 -9.80 15.20 27.96
N SER A 382 -9.63 14.64 29.16
CA SER A 382 -9.77 15.40 30.40
C SER A 382 -8.58 15.16 31.31
N GLN A 383 -8.33 16.11 32.20
CA GLN A 383 -7.21 16.01 33.13
C GLN A 383 -7.60 15.10 34.28
N TYR A 384 -6.75 14.12 34.60
CA TYR A 384 -6.93 13.33 35.81
C TYR A 384 -6.52 14.18 37.02
N THR A 385 -7.45 14.40 37.96
CA THR A 385 -7.22 15.25 39.15
C THR A 385 -7.15 14.45 40.46
N GLY A 386 -7.19 13.12 40.38
CA GLY A 386 -7.17 12.23 41.55
C GLY A 386 -8.40 12.31 42.46
N ARG A 387 -9.48 12.99 42.03
CA ARG A 387 -10.78 13.00 42.73
C ARG A 387 -11.72 11.98 42.07
N GLY A 388 -12.43 11.23 42.89
CA GLY A 388 -13.10 9.96 42.56
C GLY A 388 -14.33 10.04 41.66
N ASP A 389 -14.27 10.78 40.55
CA ASP A 389 -15.35 10.88 39.57
C ASP A 389 -15.25 9.81 38.47
N VAL A 390 -14.68 8.64 38.78
CA VAL A 390 -14.69 7.48 37.90
C VAL A 390 -14.95 6.20 38.70
N LEU A 391 -16.21 6.02 39.09
CA LEU A 391 -16.86 4.71 39.21
C LEU A 391 -18.13 4.76 38.34
#